data_AF-A0A969HRH8-F1
#
_entry.id   AF-A0A969HRH8-F1
#
_cell.length_a   1.000
_cell.length_b   1.000
_cell.length_c   1.000
_cell.angle_alpha   90.00
_cell.angle_beta   90.00
_cell.angle_gamma   90.00
#
_symmetry.space_group_name_H-M   'P 1'
#
loop_
_entity.id
_entity.type
_entity.pdbx_description
1 polymer ?
#
loop_
_entity_poly.entity_id
_entity_poly.type
_entity_poly.pdbx_seq_one_letter_code
_entity_poly.pdbx_strand_id
1 'polypeptide(L)' 'MGNAAHYVTVSPHLTLENVRKFGTFTRDLEALADWLKSLEVTSVAMESTGVYWMPLYELLGNKRF' A
#
# COMPACT_ATOMS: atom_id res chain seq x y z
N MET A 1 11.68 -8.71 -15.22
CA MET A 1 10.90 -9.80 -14.60
C MET A 1 10.61 -9.41 -13.14
N GLY A 2 9.33 -9.19 -12.78
CA GLY A 2 8.84 -9.45 -11.42
C GLY A 2 8.77 -8.37 -10.33
N ASN A 3 8.99 -7.05 -10.54
CA ASN A 3 8.95 -6.07 -9.43
C ASN A 3 8.00 -4.87 -9.60
N ALA A 4 7.08 -4.88 -10.55
CA ALA A 4 6.50 -3.64 -11.04
C ALA A 4 5.35 -3.04 -10.21
N ALA A 5 4.90 -3.68 -9.11
CA ALA A 5 3.73 -3.21 -8.39
C ALA A 5 3.53 -3.79 -6.98
N HIS A 6 2.82 -3.03 -6.15
CA HIS A 6 2.14 -3.50 -4.94
C HIS A 6 0.66 -3.74 -5.24
N TYR A 7 0.15 -4.91 -4.87
CA TYR A 7 -1.29 -5.20 -4.85
C TYR A 7 -1.78 -5.06 -3.43
N VAL A 8 -2.78 -4.21 -3.22
CA VAL A 8 -3.30 -3.88 -1.89
C VAL A 8 -4.77 -4.19 -1.85
N THR A 9 -5.20 -4.84 -0.78
CA THR A 9 -6.59 -5.17 -0.53
C THR A 9 -7.06 -4.53 0.77
N VAL A 10 -8.31 -4.11 0.79
CA VAL A 10 -9.02 -3.58 1.96
C VAL A 10 -10.34 -4.34 2.15
N SER A 11 -11.00 -4.13 3.29
CA SER A 11 -12.32 -4.71 3.53
C SER A 11 -13.31 -4.31 2.42
N PRO A 12 -14.06 -5.25 1.83
CA PRO A 12 -15.11 -4.93 0.84
C PRO A 12 -16.20 -3.99 1.36
N HIS A 13 -16.32 -3.84 2.69
CA HIS A 13 -17.25 -2.89 3.30
C HIS A 13 -16.80 -1.43 3.19
N LEU A 14 -15.52 -1.17 2.90
CA LEU A 14 -14.95 0.17 2.79
C LEU A 14 -15.07 0.74 1.36
N THR A 15 -15.05 -0.13 0.34
CA THR A 15 -15.18 0.28 -1.06
C THR A 15 -15.51 -0.92 -1.96
N LEU A 16 -16.21 -0.67 -3.05
CA LEU A 16 -16.47 -1.66 -4.11
C LEU A 16 -15.18 -2.02 -4.89
N GLU A 17 -14.21 -1.11 -4.94
CA GLU A 17 -12.88 -1.35 -5.52
C GLU A 17 -11.90 -1.75 -4.41
N ASN A 18 -12.16 -2.89 -3.77
CA ASN A 18 -11.43 -3.31 -2.57
C ASN A 18 -10.04 -3.88 -2.85
N VAL A 19 -9.67 -4.07 -4.11
CA VAL A 19 -8.32 -4.47 -4.55
C VAL A 19 -7.79 -3.43 -5.53
N ARG A 20 -6.60 -2.90 -5.27
CA ARG A 20 -5.96 -1.89 -6.11
C ARG A 20 -4.48 -2.19 -6.32
N LYS A 21 -3.99 -1.87 -7.52
CA LYS A 21 -2.59 -2.00 -7.91
C LYS A 21 -1.91 -0.63 -7.89
N PHE A 22 -0.75 -0.55 -7.25
CA PHE A 22 0.11 0.62 -7.21
C PHE A 22 1.48 0.29 -7.79
N GLY A 23 2.17 1.27 -8.37
CA GLY A 23 3.57 1.14 -8.77
C GLY A 23 4.52 1.09 -7.57
N THR A 24 5.82 1.01 -7.84
CA THR A 24 6.88 0.94 -6.82
C THR A 24 7.69 2.22 -6.67
N PHE A 25 7.41 3.25 -7.48
CA PHE A 25 8.05 4.55 -7.32
C PHE A 25 7.44 5.33 -6.17
N THR A 26 8.20 6.25 -5.57
CA THR A 26 7.77 7.04 -4.40
C THR A 26 6.38 7.65 -4.55
N ARG A 27 6.08 8.26 -5.72
CA ARG A 27 4.76 8.83 -6.00
C ARG A 27 3.63 7.80 -5.92
N ASP A 28 3.88 6.58 -6.38
CA ASP A 28 2.87 5.52 -6.35
C ASP A 28 2.69 4.96 -4.93
N LEU A 29 3.77 4.90 -4.13
CA LEU A 29 3.70 4.52 -2.72
C LEU A 29 2.98 5.59 -1.89
N GLU A 30 3.18 6.87 -2.20
CA GLU A 30 2.43 7.98 -1.59
C GLU A 30 0.94 7.88 -1.92
N ALA A 31 0.60 7.63 -3.18
CA ALA A 31 -0.79 7.41 -3.60
C ALA A 31 -1.43 6.19 -2.91
N LEU A 32 -0.65 5.13 -2.67
CA LEU A 32 -1.06 3.96 -1.89
C LEU A 32 -1.41 4.37 -0.46
N ALA A 33 -0.50 5.07 0.22
CA ALA A 33 -0.71 5.53 1.59
C ALA A 33 -1.91 6.47 1.69
N ASP A 34 -2.03 7.44 0.78
CA ASP A 34 -3.14 8.39 0.83
C ASP A 34 -4.49 7.70 0.57
N TRP A 35 -4.53 6.68 -0.30
CA TRP A 35 -5.71 5.84 -0.49
C TRP A 35 -6.08 5.08 0.79
N LEU A 36 -5.13 4.43 1.47
CA LEU A 36 -5.39 3.73 2.73
C LEU A 36 -5.91 4.68 3.82
N LYS A 37 -5.36 5.90 3.91
CA LYS A 37 -5.86 6.92 4.86
C LYS A 37 -7.28 7.36 4.54
N SER A 38 -7.62 7.51 3.26
CA SER A 38 -8.97 7.91 2.85
C SER A 38 -10.05 6.89 3.26
N LEU A 39 -9.64 5.65 3.51
CA LEU A 39 -10.48 4.55 3.97
C LEU A 39 -10.36 4.30 5.48
N GLU A 40 -9.72 5.21 6.21
CA GLU A 40 -9.52 5.15 7.67
C GLU A 40 -8.80 3.86 8.13
N VAL A 41 -7.90 3.32 7.30
CA VAL A 41 -7.08 2.16 7.67
C VAL A 41 -6.04 2.55 8.72
N THR A 42 -5.97 1.78 9.81
CA THR A 42 -5.08 2.02 10.97
C THR A 42 -4.10 0.87 11.22
N SER A 43 -3.97 -0.07 10.28
CA SER A 43 -3.04 -1.20 10.37
C SER A 43 -2.84 -1.79 8.98
N VAL A 44 -1.59 -2.07 8.63
CA VAL A 44 -1.24 -2.65 7.32
C VAL A 44 -0.41 -3.91 7.54
N ALA A 45 -0.89 -5.03 7.00
CA ALA A 45 -0.09 -6.24 6.86
C ALA A 45 0.61 -6.22 5.49
N MET A 46 1.88 -6.62 5.46
CA MET A 46 2.68 -6.61 4.23
C MET A 46 3.42 -7.93 4.05
N GLU A 47 3.37 -8.46 2.84
CA GLU A 47 4.17 -9.61 2.40
C GLU A 47 4.94 -9.22 1.14
N SER A 48 6.22 -9.55 1.08
CA SER A 48 7.03 -9.37 -0.11
C SER A 48 8.12 -10.43 -0.17
N THR A 49 8.37 -10.96 -1.37
CA THR A 49 9.42 -11.95 -1.63
C THR A 49 10.78 -11.31 -1.94
N GLY A 50 10.86 -9.98 -1.95
CA GLY A 50 12.09 -9.22 -2.23
C GLY A 50 12.16 -7.92 -1.42
N VAL A 51 13.20 -7.12 -1.61
CA VAL A 51 13.50 -5.96 -0.73
C VAL A 51 12.61 -4.72 -0.94
N TYR A 52 11.66 -4.75 -1.88
CA TYR A 52 10.81 -3.60 -2.22
C TYR A 52 9.79 -3.23 -1.12
N TRP A 53 9.67 -4.04 -0.06
CA TRP A 53 8.87 -3.69 1.11
C TRP A 53 9.48 -2.56 1.95
N MET A 54 10.81 -2.42 1.97
CA MET A 54 11.49 -1.42 2.82
C MET A 54 11.01 0.02 2.59
N PRO A 55 11.00 0.56 1.36
CA PRO A 55 10.56 1.94 1.14
C PRO A 55 9.07 2.14 1.47
N LEU A 56 8.23 1.13 1.25
CA LEU A 56 6.81 1.21 1.62
C LEU A 56 6.63 1.16 3.14
N TYR A 57 7.36 0.29 3.84
CA TYR A 57 7.33 0.20 5.31
C TYR A 57 7.76 1.51 5.97
N GLU A 58 8.85 2.12 5.52
CA GLU A 58 9.30 3.42 6.01
C GLU A 58 8.25 4.52 5.79
N LEU A 59 7.65 4.57 4.60
CA LEU A 59 6.60 5.54 4.27
C LEU A 59 5.36 5.36 5.18
N LEU A 60 4.90 4.12 5.36
CA LEU A 60 3.75 3.84 6.22
C LEU A 60 4.03 4.19 7.69
N GLY A 61 5.22 3.87 8.19
CA GLY A 61 5.67 4.27 9.52
C GLY A 61 5.67 5.80 9.71
N ASN A 62 6.19 6.54 8.73
CA ASN A 62 6.16 8.01 8.73
C ASN A 62 4.74 8.58 8.70
N LYS A 63 3.81 7.90 8.01
CA LYS A 63 2.41 8.29 7.92
C LYS A 63 1.57 7.87 9.15
N ARG A 64 2.16 7.13 10.11
CA ARG A 64 1.53 6.65 11.36
C ARG A 64 0.28 5.80 11.14
N PHE A 65 0.40 4.81 10.27
CA PHE A 65 -0.55 3.70 10.22
C PHE A 65 -0.38 2.76 11.41
#